data_AF-Q6QIL6-F1
#
_entry.id   AF-Q6QIL6-F1
#
_cell.length_a   1.000
_cell.length_b   1.000
_cell.length_c   1.000
_cell.angle_alpha   90.00
_cell.angle_beta   90.00
_cell.angle_gamma   90.00
#
_symmetry.space_group_name_H-M   'P 1'
#
loop_
_entity.id
_entity.type
_entity.pdbx_description
1 polymer ?
#
loop_
_entity_poly.entity_id
_entity_poly.type
_entity_poly.pdbx_seq_one_letter_code
_entity_poly.pdbx_strand_id
1 'polypeptide(L)' 'PSQVQKMIVYTTSDNSMRVKCEAPEDINGPNGRYHLEVEAGNTLVRNVSQSKCDFPVNNLQYSTYYRFK' A
#
# COMPACT_ATOMS: atom_id res chain seq x y z
N PRO A 1 -1.32 -13.62 -10.03
CA PRO A 1 -2.47 -12.74 -9.72
C PRO A 1 -2.50 -11.55 -10.70
N SER A 2 -3.68 -11.04 -11.05
CA SER A 2 -3.85 -9.78 -11.78
C SER A 2 -3.66 -8.56 -10.85
N GLN A 3 -3.79 -7.34 -11.37
CA GLN A 3 -3.63 -6.12 -10.58
C GLN A 3 -4.75 -5.95 -9.55
N VAL A 4 -4.41 -5.43 -8.38
CA VAL A 4 -5.40 -5.06 -7.36
C VAL A 4 -6.33 -3.97 -7.87
N GLN A 5 -7.59 -4.05 -7.47
CA GLN A 5 -8.60 -3.12 -7.97
C GLN A 5 -8.82 -1.97 -6.99
N LYS A 6 -9.33 -0.83 -7.49
CA LYS A 6 -9.75 0.33 -6.71
C LYS A 6 -8.77 0.73 -5.59
N MET A 7 -7.48 0.77 -5.91
CA MET A 7 -6.47 1.24 -4.98
C MET A 7 -6.72 2.72 -4.65
N ILE A 8 -6.93 3.00 -3.37
CA ILE A 8 -7.09 4.35 -2.85
C ILE A 8 -6.03 4.61 -1.79
N VAL A 9 -5.52 5.84 -1.81
CA VAL A 9 -4.60 6.35 -0.80
C VAL A 9 -5.19 7.63 -0.27
N TYR A 10 -5.38 7.70 1.04
CA TYR A 10 -5.92 8.89 1.68
C TYR A 10 -5.17 9.20 2.97
N THR A 11 -5.04 10.49 3.24
CA THR A 11 -4.36 11.01 4.43
C THR A 11 -5.22 10.76 5.67
N THR A 12 -4.62 10.21 6.72
CA THR A 12 -5.27 10.02 8.03
C THR A 12 -4.80 11.03 9.08
N SER A 13 -3.59 11.58 8.92
CA SER A 13 -3.03 12.72 9.65
C SER A 13 -1.89 13.33 8.84
N ASP A 14 -1.32 14.44 9.30
CA ASP A 14 -0.21 15.14 8.63
C ASP A 14 1.00 14.24 8.28
N ASN A 15 1.20 13.15 9.02
CA ASN A 15 2.29 12.19 8.83
C ASN A 15 1.80 10.73 8.74
N SER A 16 0.53 10.52 8.40
CA SER A 16 0.00 9.18 8.19
C SER A 16 -0.95 9.11 7.00
N MET A 17 -0.86 7.98 6.29
CA MET A 17 -1.72 7.66 5.16
C MET A 17 -2.29 6.26 5.32
N ARG A 18 -3.44 6.01 4.71
CA ARG A 18 -4.05 4.70 4.65
C ARG A 18 -4.21 4.27 3.20
N VAL A 19 -3.68 3.09 2.89
CA VAL A 19 -3.75 2.49 1.56
C VAL A 19 -4.76 1.34 1.62
N LYS A 20 -5.78 1.39 0.77
CA LYS A 20 -6.76 0.31 0.63
C LYS A 20 -6.89 -0.09 -0.82
N CYS A 21 -7.18 -1.35 -1.06
CA CYS A 21 -7.52 -1.85 -2.38
C CYS A 21 -8.48 -3.04 -2.27
N GLU A 22 -9.06 -3.41 -3.40
CA GLU A 22 -9.88 -4.60 -3.56
C GLU A 22 -9.05 -5.73 -4.16
N ALA A 23 -9.54 -6.96 -4.00
CA ALA A 23 -8.89 -8.14 -4.53
C ALA A 23 -8.69 -8.02 -6.05
N PRO A 24 -7.61 -8.62 -6.59
CA PRO A 24 -7.48 -8.75 -8.03
C PRO A 24 -8.59 -9.63 -8.60
N GLU A 25 -8.94 -9.42 -9.87
CA GLU A 25 -9.95 -10.24 -10.58
C GLU A 25 -9.52 -11.71 -10.65
N ASP A 26 -8.24 -11.93 -10.91
CA ASP A 26 -7.65 -13.26 -11.06
C ASP A 26 -6.59 -13.47 -9.98
N ILE A 27 -6.90 -14.27 -8.96
CA ILE A 27 -5.92 -14.61 -7.92
C ILE A 27 -4.87 -15.59 -8.46
N ASN A 28 -5.26 -16.47 -9.39
CA ASN A 28 -4.40 -17.49 -10.01
C ASN A 28 -3.60 -18.33 -9.00
N GLY A 29 -4.18 -18.59 -7.82
CA GLY A 29 -3.55 -19.34 -6.74
C GLY A 29 -4.52 -19.64 -5.59
N PRO A 30 -4.18 -20.61 -4.72
CA PRO A 30 -5.06 -21.04 -3.63
C PRO A 30 -5.14 -20.04 -2.47
N ASN A 31 -4.06 -19.28 -2.24
CA ASN A 31 -3.96 -18.27 -1.19
C ASN A 31 -3.39 -16.97 -1.76
N GLY A 32 -3.83 -15.82 -1.24
CA GLY A 32 -3.34 -14.50 -1.62
C GLY A 32 -2.81 -13.73 -0.42
N ARG A 33 -1.77 -12.93 -0.63
CA ARG A 33 -1.27 -11.96 0.34
C ARG A 33 -1.06 -10.63 -0.37
N TYR A 34 -1.42 -9.54 0.29
CA TYR A 34 -1.21 -8.20 -0.23
C TYR A 34 0.13 -7.69 0.27
N HIS A 35 0.90 -7.11 -0.63
CA HIS A 35 2.19 -6.48 -0.36
C HIS A 35 2.05 -4.99 -0.67
N LEU A 36 2.61 -4.15 0.21
CA LEU A 36 2.68 -2.71 0.01
C LEU A 36 4.14 -2.28 0.07
N GLU A 37 4.58 -1.64 -0.99
CA GLU A 37 5.87 -0.97 -1.06
C GLU A 37 5.68 0.55 -0.99
N VAL A 38 6.43 1.19 -0.10
CA VAL A 38 6.44 2.64 0.06
C VAL A 38 7.83 3.13 -0.27
N GLU A 39 7.90 4.04 -1.23
CA GLU A 39 9.14 4.66 -1.69
C GLU A 39 9.11 6.16 -1.43
N ALA A 40 10.24 6.71 -0.96
CA ALA A 40 10.49 8.15 -0.91
C ALA A 40 11.53 8.49 -1.98
N GLY A 41 11.11 9.18 -3.04
CA GLY A 41 11.92 9.32 -4.25
C GLY A 41 12.24 7.95 -4.88
N ASN A 42 13.53 7.61 -4.98
CA ASN A 42 13.99 6.33 -5.56
C ASN A 42 14.39 5.29 -4.50
N THR A 43 14.09 5.52 -3.22
CA THR A 43 14.47 4.62 -2.13
C THR A 43 13.25 3.93 -1.54
N LEU A 44 13.30 2.60 -1.44
CA LEU A 44 12.31 1.82 -0.72
C LEU A 44 12.45 2.08 0.79
N VAL A 45 11.48 2.75 1.39
CA VAL A 45 11.47 3.11 2.82
C VAL A 45 10.62 2.16 3.66
N ARG A 46 9.68 1.45 3.05
CA ARG A 46 8.83 0.46 3.74
C ARG A 46 8.40 -0.64 2.79
N ASN A 47 8.46 -1.88 3.29
CA ASN A 47 7.91 -3.05 2.61
C ASN A 47 7.17 -3.88 3.65
N VAL A 48 5.85 -3.99 3.50
CA VAL A 48 4.97 -4.69 4.45
C VAL A 48 3.99 -5.58 3.71
N SER A 49 3.49 -6.60 4.39
CA SER A 49 2.49 -7.50 3.82
C SER A 49 1.39 -7.83 4.81
N GLN A 50 0.15 -7.91 4.32
CA GLN A 50 -1.04 -8.21 5.11
C GLN A 50 -1.96 -9.19 4.37
N SER A 51 -2.82 -9.87 5.13
CA SER A 51 -3.86 -10.75 4.58
C SER A 51 -5.00 -9.98 3.91
N LYS A 52 -5.19 -8.71 4.28
CA LYS A 52 -6.16 -7.79 3.67
C LYS A 52 -5.43 -6.61 3.05
N CYS A 53 -5.99 -6.06 1.98
CA CYS A 53 -5.48 -4.82 1.41
C CYS A 53 -5.99 -3.60 2.18
N ASP A 54 -5.47 -3.44 3.40
CA ASP A 54 -5.72 -2.30 4.26
C ASP A 54 -4.47 -2.03 5.10
N PHE A 55 -3.73 -1.00 4.71
CA PHE A 55 -2.43 -0.69 5.27
C PHE A 55 -2.46 0.69 5.94
N PRO A 56 -2.36 0.76 7.28
CA PRO A 56 -2.06 2.01 7.97
C PRO A 56 -0.56 2.30 7.86
N VAL A 57 -0.20 3.39 7.19
CA VAL A 57 1.17 3.85 7.01
C VAL A 57 1.39 5.07 7.91
N ASN A 58 1.92 4.83 9.09
CA ASN A 58 2.17 5.86 10.10
C ASN A 58 3.65 6.30 10.12
N ASN A 59 3.89 7.46 10.74
CA ASN A 59 5.22 8.04 10.99
C ASN A 59 6.00 8.34 9.70
N LEU A 60 5.31 8.88 8.70
CA LEU A 60 5.94 9.40 7.48
C LEU A 60 6.65 10.73 7.77
N GLN A 61 7.64 11.08 6.96
CA GLN A 61 8.27 12.40 7.03
C GLN A 61 7.31 13.44 6.46
N TYR A 62 7.18 14.56 7.17
CA TYR A 62 6.38 15.70 6.74
C TYR A 62 6.91 16.25 5.40
N SER A 63 6.02 16.82 4.60
CA SER A 63 6.35 17.50 3.33
C SER A 63 7.20 16.66 2.37
N THR A 64 7.05 15.34 2.42
CA THR A 64 7.80 14.39 1.59
C THR A 64 6.86 13.67 0.62
N TYR A 65 7.26 13.56 -0.64
CA TYR A 65 6.50 12.82 -1.65
C TYR A 65 6.79 11.33 -1.55
N TYR A 66 5.72 10.54 -1.42
CA TYR A 66 5.78 9.09 -1.35
C TYR A 66 5.10 8.45 -2.56
N ARG A 67 5.67 7.33 -3.03
CA ARG A 67 5.04 6.45 -4.01
C ARG A 67 4.62 5.15 -3.32
N PHE A 68 3.37 4.77 -3.50
CA PHE A 68 2.79 3.54 -2.98
C PHE A 68 2.56 2.57 -4.14
N LYS A 69 3.03 1.33 -3.99
CA LYS A 69 2.86 0.25 -4.96
C LYS A 69 2.27 -0.98 -4.31
#